data_AF-A0A9D6SSA7-F1
#
_entry.id   AF-A0A9D6SSA7-F1
#
_cell.length_a   1.000
_cell.length_b   1.000
_cell.length_c   1.000
_cell.angle_alpha   90.00
_cell.angle_beta   90.00
_cell.angle_gamma   90.00
#
_symmetry.space_group_name_H-M   'P 1'
#
loop_
_entity.id
_entity.type
_entity.pdbx_description
1 polymer ?
#
loop_
_entity_poly.entity_id
_entity_poly.type
_entity_poly.pdbx_seq_one_letter_code
_entity_poly.pdbx_strand_id
1 'polypeptide(L)' 'MMLPDGDNARVDRTKVIDYLLSLSHPDGQSKAQFFRRFGFKPEDWQVLAQAAGVCRG' A
#
# COMPACT_ATOMS: atom_id res chain seq x y z
N MET A 1 6.23 17.33 0.23
CA MET A 1 7.64 16.93 0.08
C MET A 1 7.71 15.83 -0.96
N MET A 2 8.57 15.95 -1.97
CA MET A 2 8.81 14.88 -2.94
C MET A 2 9.83 13.91 -2.35
N LEU A 3 9.63 12.61 -2.57
CA LEU A 3 10.65 11.61 -2.25
C LEU A 3 11.78 11.72 -3.29
N PRO A 4 13.06 11.78 -2.87
CA PRO A 4 14.17 11.61 -3.80
C PRO A 4 14.01 10.28 -4.54
N ASP A 5 14.19 10.29 -5.86
CA ASP A 5 14.02 9.12 -6.73
C ASP A 5 12.65 8.42 -6.62
N GLY A 6 11.61 9.17 -6.22
CA GLY A 6 10.24 8.64 -6.08
C GLY A 6 9.71 7.97 -7.36
N ASP A 7 10.16 8.43 -8.53
CA ASP A 7 9.80 7.86 -9.83
C ASP A 7 10.33 6.42 -10.03
N ASN A 8 11.43 6.06 -9.36
CA ASN A 8 12.03 4.72 -9.41
C ASN A 8 11.62 3.84 -8.21
N ALA A 9 10.88 4.40 -7.26
CA ALA A 9 10.41 3.62 -6.14
C ALA A 9 9.54 2.46 -6.67
N ARG A 10 9.57 1.34 -5.97
CA ARG A 10 8.70 0.19 -6.24
C ARG A 10 7.98 -0.19 -4.95
N VAL A 11 6.67 -0.38 -5.04
CA VAL A 11 5.86 -0.90 -3.94
C VAL A 11 5.65 -2.39 -4.17
N ASP A 12 6.25 -3.20 -3.30
CA ASP A 12 6.09 -4.65 -3.33
C ASP A 12 4.68 -5.06 -2.88
N ARG A 13 4.11 -6.09 -3.53
CA ARG A 13 2.81 -6.67 -3.18
C ARG A 13 2.73 -7.03 -1.70
N THR A 14 3.78 -7.65 -1.17
CA THR A 14 3.89 -8.10 0.22
C THR A 14 3.73 -6.91 1.17
N LYS A 15 4.34 -5.77 0.84
CA LYS A 15 4.21 -4.55 1.64
C LYS A 15 2.78 -3.99 1.62
N VAL A 16 2.06 -4.14 0.51
CA VAL A 16 0.66 -3.71 0.43
C VAL A 16 -0.25 -4.63 1.22
N ILE A 17 -0.11 -5.94 1.04
CA ILE A 17 -1.05 -6.91 1.61
C ILE A 17 -0.72 -7.23 3.06
N ASP A 18 0.54 -7.56 3.34
CA ASP A 18 0.97 -8.08 4.64
C ASP A 18 1.26 -6.97 5.67
N TYR A 19 1.33 -5.71 5.21
CA TYR A 19 1.49 -4.54 6.08
C TYR A 19 0.36 -3.52 5.93
N LEU A 20 0.16 -2.93 4.74
CA LEU A 20 -0.81 -1.83 4.59
C LEU A 20 -2.28 -2.28 4.71
N LEU A 21 -2.61 -3.52 4.34
CA LEU A 21 -3.97 -4.06 4.36
C LEU A 21 -4.17 -5.21 5.36
N SER A 22 -3.14 -5.50 6.16
CA SER A 22 -3.13 -6.55 7.16
C SER A 22 -3.73 -6.08 8.49
N LEU A 23 -4.84 -6.70 8.88
CA LEU A 23 -5.45 -6.49 10.20
C LEU A 23 -4.77 -7.34 11.30
N SER A 24 -4.02 -8.36 10.89
CA SER A 24 -3.34 -9.30 11.77
C SER A 24 -1.94 -8.82 12.19
N HIS A 25 -1.33 -7.93 11.41
CA HIS A 25 -0.02 -7.38 11.74
C HIS A 25 -0.19 -6.24 12.75
N PRO A 26 0.42 -6.30 13.95
CA PRO A 26 0.23 -5.29 15.01
C PRO A 26 0.55 -3.87 14.52
N ASP A 27 1.66 -3.68 13.80
CA ASP A 27 2.03 -2.37 13.22
C ASP A 27 1.24 -1.98 11.96
N GLY A 28 0.61 -2.96 11.30
CA GLY A 28 -0.16 -2.79 10.06
C GLY A 28 -1.64 -2.51 10.31
N GLN A 29 -2.17 -2.93 11.46
CA GLN A 29 -3.60 -2.92 11.76
C GLN A 29 -4.24 -1.53 11.61
N SER A 30 -3.62 -0.47 12.17
CA SER A 30 -4.15 0.90 12.05
C SER A 30 -4.14 1.40 10.61
N LYS A 31 -3.16 0.97 9.79
CA LYS A 31 -3.09 1.31 8.36
C LYS A 31 -4.15 0.54 7.58
N ALA A 32 -4.34 -0.74 7.90
CA ALA A 32 -5.36 -1.57 7.30
C ALA A 32 -6.76 -1.01 7.55
N GLN A 33 -7.06 -0.56 8.77
CA GLN A 33 -8.34 0.09 9.07
C GLN A 33 -8.53 1.39 8.25
N PHE A 34 -7.49 2.22 8.16
CA PHE A 34 -7.52 3.45 7.38
C PHE A 34 -7.80 3.17 5.89
N PHE A 35 -6.99 2.32 5.25
CA PHE A 35 -7.13 2.05 3.81
C PHE A 35 -8.43 1.29 3.48
N ARG A 36 -8.83 0.32 4.32
CA ARG A 36 -10.09 -0.42 4.10
C ARG A 36 -11.33 0.49 4.19
N ARG A 37 -11.27 1.60 4.95
CA ARG A 37 -12.37 2.58 5.00
C ARG A 37 -12.60 3.29 3.67
N PHE A 38 -11.58 3.35 2.80
CA PHE A 38 -11.69 3.85 1.42
C PHE A 38 -12.05 2.76 0.41
N GLY A 39 -12.31 1.53 0.86
CA GLY A 39 -12.68 0.41 0.00
C GLY A 39 -11.49 -0.38 -0.55
N PHE A 40 -10.25 -0.10 -0.14
CA PHE A 40 -9.10 -0.89 -0.56
C PHE A 40 -9.14 -2.29 0.04
N LYS A 41 -8.87 -3.29 -0.80
CA LYS A 41 -8.87 -4.71 -0.42
C LYS A 41 -7.60 -5.41 -0.92
N PRO A 42 -7.16 -6.50 -0.27
CA PRO A 42 -5.99 -7.26 -0.70
C PRO A 42 -6.10 -7.82 -2.13
N GLU A 43 -7.33 -8.10 -2.57
CA GLU A 43 -7.67 -8.58 -3.92
C GLU A 43 -7.29 -7.56 -5.00
N ASP A 44 -7.48 -6.27 -4.71
CA ASP A 44 -7.25 -5.13 -5.61
C ASP A 44 -6.01 -4.32 -5.22
N TRP A 45 -5.00 -4.98 -4.64
CA TRP A 45 -3.82 -4.32 -4.06
C TRP A 45 -3.07 -3.43 -5.05
N GLN A 46 -3.11 -3.74 -6.36
CA GLN A 46 -2.48 -2.93 -7.40
C GLN A 46 -3.08 -1.52 -7.51
N VAL A 47 -4.36 -1.35 -7.15
CA VAL A 47 -5.02 -0.03 -7.16
C VAL A 47 -4.43 0.85 -6.08
N LEU A 48 -4.17 0.29 -4.89
CA LEU A 48 -3.51 1.01 -3.80
C LEU A 48 -2.04 1.31 -4.13
N ALA A 49 -1.33 0.38 -4.78
CA ALA A 49 0.05 0.61 -5.23
C ALA A 49 0.15 1.76 -6.24
N GLN A 50 -0.77 1.81 -7.20
CA GLN A 50 -0.87 2.91 -8.17
C GLN A 50 -1.22 4.25 -7.50
N ALA A 51 -2.19 4.24 -6.58
CA ALA A 51 -2.57 5.45 -5.84
C ALA A 51 -1.45 6.00 -4.94
N ALA A 52 -0.54 5.12 -4.47
CA ALA A 52 0.63 5.54 -3.71
C ALA A 52 1.70 6.27 -4.57
N GLY A 53 1.52 6.34 -5.90
CA GLY A 53 2.41 7.06 -6.81
C GLY A 53 3.65 6.27 -7.20
N VAL A 54 3.64 4.94 -7.04
CA VAL A 54 4.82 4.09 -7.15
C VAL A 54 4.54 2.92 -8.08
N CYS A 55 4.42 3.21 -9.38
CA CYS A 55 4.31 2.17 -10.40
C CYS A 55 4.85 2.66 -11.76
N ARG A 56 6.05 2.22 -12.15
CA ARG A 56 6.34 1.80 -13.53
C ARG A 56 7.37 0.66 -13.55
N GLY A 57 6.97 -0.45 -14.20
CA GLY A 57 7.84 -1.52 -14.74
C GLY A 57 8.61 -2.33 -13.73
#